data_AF-A0AAU6E3J2-F1
#
_entry.id   AF-A0AAU6E3J2-F1
#
_cell.length_a   1.000
_cell.length_b   1.000
_cell.length_c   1.000
_cell.angle_alpha   90.00
_cell.angle_beta   90.00
_cell.angle_gamma   90.00
#
_symmetry.space_group_name_H-M   'P 1'
#
loop_
_entity.id
_entity.type
_entity.pdbx_description
1 polymer ?
#
loop_
_entity_poly.entity_id
_entity_poly.type
_entity_poly.pdbx_seq_one_letter_code
_entity_poly.pdbx_strand_id
1 'polypeptide(L)' 'MYGWVILGNAATKRVNGQEIIIAAGKSGDLGTAIRAWEDKERHRMVYELGNLGRLVNDALDRLRQARDI' A
#
# COMPACT_ATOMS: atom_id res chain seq x y z
N MET A 1 16.65 2.60 -1.36
CA MET A 1 15.31 2.27 -1.89
C MET A 1 15.51 1.17 -2.93
N TYR A 2 14.98 -0.03 -2.71
CA TYR A 2 15.08 -1.12 -3.69
C TYR A 2 14.11 -0.83 -4.84
N GLY A 3 14.63 -0.60 -6.04
CA GLY A 3 13.85 -0.31 -7.24
C GLY A 3 13.16 -1.55 -7.83
N TRP A 4 12.44 -1.37 -8.92
CA TRP A 4 11.90 -2.48 -9.71
C TRP A 4 13.04 -3.24 -10.40
N VAL A 5 13.00 -4.57 -10.33
CA VAL A 5 13.83 -5.46 -11.15
C VAL A 5 13.04 -5.86 -12.38
N ILE A 6 13.55 -5.56 -13.57
CA ILE A 6 12.88 -5.84 -14.84
C ILE A 6 13.30 -7.22 -15.36
N LEU A 7 12.32 -8.06 -15.65
CA LEU A 7 12.43 -9.43 -16.12
C LEU A 7 11.66 -9.59 -17.43
N GLY A 8 12.18 -9.01 -18.51
CA GLY A 8 11.51 -9.00 -19.82
C GLY A 8 10.20 -8.20 -19.79
N ASN A 9 9.07 -8.88 -19.94
CA ASN A 9 7.73 -8.26 -19.92
C ASN A 9 7.09 -8.21 -18.51
N ALA A 10 7.87 -8.53 -17.48
CA ALA A 10 7.47 -8.46 -16.09
C ALA A 10 8.47 -7.66 -15.26
N ALA A 11 8.04 -7.21 -14.08
CA ALA A 11 8.88 -6.57 -13.08
C ALA A 11 8.55 -7.12 -11.69
N THR A 12 9.57 -7.28 -10.86
CA THR A 12 9.42 -7.66 -9.45
C THR A 12 9.97 -6.59 -8.52
N LYS A 13 9.36 -6.44 -7.35
CA LYS A 13 9.81 -5.55 -6.26
C LYS A 13 9.38 -6.11 -4.92
N ARG A 14 10.24 -6.00 -3.91
CA ARG A 14 9.90 -6.34 -2.53
C ARG A 14 9.30 -5.15 -1.81
N VAL A 15 8.10 -5.32 -1.25
CA VAL A 15 7.35 -4.27 -0.54
C VAL A 15 6.81 -4.88 0.75
N ASN A 16 7.14 -4.27 1.90
CA ASN A 16 6.71 -4.72 3.24
C ASN A 16 6.93 -6.23 3.50
N GLY A 17 8.05 -6.78 3.03
CA GLY A 17 8.39 -8.20 3.20
C GLY A 17 7.77 -9.14 2.16
N GLN A 18 6.83 -8.67 1.35
CA GLN A 18 6.18 -9.42 0.27
C GLN A 18 6.86 -9.15 -1.08
N GLU A 19 6.98 -10.19 -1.92
CA GLU A 19 7.37 -10.04 -3.31
C GLU A 19 6.14 -9.71 -4.17
N ILE A 20 6.25 -8.63 -4.96
CA ILE A 20 5.21 -8.17 -5.88
C ILE A 20 5.70 -8.40 -7.30
N ILE A 21 4.89 -9.05 -8.12
CA ILE A 21 5.17 -9.29 -9.53
C ILE A 21 4.12 -8.57 -10.37
N ILE A 22 4.58 -7.76 -11.33
CA ILE A 22 3.74 -7.07 -12.31
C ILE A 22 4.12 -7.55 -13.70
N ALA A 23 3.13 -7.89 -14.52
CA ALA A 23 3.33 -8.19 -15.93
C ALA A 23 2.62 -7.13 -16.78
N ALA A 24 3.20 -6.77 -17.92
CA ALA A 24 2.64 -5.78 -18.86
C ALA A 24 1.26 -6.18 -19.46
N GLY A 25 0.84 -7.44 -19.27
CA GLY A 25 -0.45 -7.95 -19.71
C GLY A 25 -0.70 -7.74 -21.21
N LYS A 26 -1.98 -7.58 -21.59
CA LYS A 26 -2.37 -7.25 -22.98
C LYS A 26 -2.06 -5.81 -23.39
N SER A 27 -1.82 -4.91 -22.43
CA SER A 27 -1.56 -3.49 -22.66
C SER A 27 -0.16 -3.18 -23.21
N GLY A 28 0.78 -4.13 -23.17
CA GLY A 28 2.10 -4.03 -23.80
C GLY A 28 3.11 -3.11 -23.08
N ASP A 29 2.66 -2.14 -22.28
CA ASP A 29 3.55 -1.24 -21.55
C ASP A 29 3.69 -1.63 -20.06
N LEU A 30 4.84 -2.22 -19.73
CA LEU A 30 5.24 -2.55 -18.37
C LEU A 30 5.34 -1.31 -17.47
N GLY A 31 5.79 -0.18 -18.01
CA GLY A 31 5.95 1.07 -17.27
C GLY A 31 4.62 1.65 -16.80
N THR A 32 3.57 1.54 -17.63
CA THR A 32 2.20 1.91 -17.23
C THR A 32 1.65 0.96 -16.17
N ALA A 33 1.87 -0.34 -16.29
CA ALA A 33 1.43 -1.31 -15.29
C ALA A 33 2.10 -1.08 -13.91
N ILE A 34 3.40 -0.79 -13.91
CA ILE A 34 4.16 -0.43 -12.71
C ILE A 34 3.57 0.83 -12.07
N ARG A 35 3.38 1.91 -12.85
CA ARG A 35 2.84 3.18 -12.33
C ARG A 35 1.44 3.02 -11.73
N ALA A 36 0.57 2.29 -12.41
CA ALA A 36 -0.78 2.03 -11.93
C ALA A 36 -0.78 1.27 -10.59
N TRP A 37 0.13 0.31 -10.42
CA TRP A 37 0.29 -0.38 -9.15
C TRP A 37 0.84 0.53 -8.05
N GLU A 38 1.86 1.35 -8.35
CA GLU A 38 2.42 2.29 -7.39
C GLU A 38 1.40 3.35 -6.93
N ASP A 39 0.57 3.84 -7.85
CA ASP A 39 -0.54 4.72 -7.51
C ASP A 39 -1.52 4.01 -6.58
N LYS A 40 -1.94 2.78 -6.91
CA LYS A 40 -2.88 2.01 -6.08
C LYS A 40 -2.32 1.74 -4.67
N GLU A 41 -1.03 1.41 -4.57
CA GLU A 41 -0.38 1.13 -3.29
C GLU A 41 -0.26 2.40 -2.45
N ARG A 42 0.10 3.55 -3.06
CA ARG A 42 0.08 4.86 -2.36
C ARG A 42 -1.31 5.16 -1.79
N HIS A 43 -2.37 4.97 -2.58
CA HIS A 43 -3.73 5.19 -2.10
C HIS A 43 -4.10 4.25 -0.94
N ARG A 44 -3.72 2.96 -1.02
CA ARG A 44 -3.95 2.00 0.06
C ARG A 44 -3.24 2.43 1.35
N MET A 45 -1.97 2.79 1.28
CA MET A 45 -1.19 3.22 2.45
C MET A 45 -1.82 4.44 3.13
N VAL A 46 -2.25 5.44 2.35
CA VAL A 46 -2.93 6.63 2.90
C VAL A 46 -4.25 6.25 3.57
N TYR A 47 -5.03 5.37 2.96
CA TYR A 47 -6.30 4.91 3.52
C TYR A 47 -6.12 4.10 4.80
N GLU A 48 -5.14 3.19 4.85
CA GLU A 48 -4.81 2.40 6.03
C GLU A 48 -4.35 3.27 7.19
N LEU A 49 -3.49 4.28 6.93
CA LEU A 49 -3.07 5.25 7.94
C LEU A 49 -4.26 6.07 8.49
N GLY A 50 -5.18 6.50 7.62
CA GLY A 50 -6.40 7.19 8.02
C GLY A 50 -7.29 6.33 8.93
N ASN A 51 -7.45 5.05 8.60
CA ASN A 51 -8.20 4.10 9.42
C ASN A 51 -7.52 3.83 10.77
N LEU A 52 -6.20 3.70 10.80
CA LEU A 52 -5.45 3.55 12.04
C LEU A 52 -5.64 4.76 12.96
N GLY A 53 -5.56 5.98 12.41
CA GLY A 53 -5.81 7.20 13.19
C GLY A 53 -7.21 7.23 13.80
N ARG A 54 -8.24 6.80 13.05
CA ARG A 54 -9.61 6.67 13.56
C ARG A 54 -9.70 5.66 14.70
N LEU A 55 -9.13 4.47 14.53
CA LEU A 55 -9.14 3.42 15.56
C LEU A 55 -8.45 3.88 16.86
N VAL A 56 -7.33 4.61 16.75
CA VAL A 56 -6.63 5.17 17.91
C VAL A 56 -7.50 6.22 18.62
N ASN A 57 -8.16 7.11 17.88
CA ASN A 57 -9.06 8.10 18.48
C ASN A 57 -10.24 7.42 19.20
N ASP A 58 -10.89 6.45 18.56
CA ASP A 58 -12.01 5.70 19.16
C ASP A 58 -11.57 4.99 20.45
N ALA A 59 -10.35 4.44 20.47
CA ALA A 59 -9.79 3.81 21.66
C ALA A 59 -9.51 4.82 22.79
N LEU A 60 -8.97 6.00 22.45
CA LEU A 60 -8.72 7.07 23.41
C LEU A 60 -10.02 7.62 24.01
N ASP A 61 -11.07 7.78 23.21
CA ASP A 61 -12.36 8.27 23.70
C ASP A 61 -13.03 7.26 24.64
N ARG A 62 -12.92 5.96 24.36
CA ARG A 62 -13.37 4.90 25.29
C ARG A 62 -12.61 4.92 26.61
N LEU A 63 -11.29 5.14 26.58
CA LEU A 63 -10.47 5.24 27.78
C LEU A 63 -10.84 6.48 28.62
N ARG A 64 -11.15 7.61 27.97
CA ARG A 64 -11.63 8.82 28.68
C ARG A 64 -12.96 8.57 29.37
N GLN A 65 -13.93 8.00 28.66
CA GLN A 65 -15.24 7.64 29.23
C GLN A 65 -15.11 6.69 30.43
N ALA A 66 -14.22 5.69 30.34
CA ALA A 66 -13.99 4.75 31.43
C ALA A 66 -13.28 5.37 32.66
N ARG A 67 -12.58 6.49 32.49
CA ARG A 67 -11.89 7.20 33.59
C ARG A 67 -12.81 8.16 34.34
N ASP A 68 -13.85 8.65 33.66
CA ASP A 68 -14.80 9.63 34.21
C ASP A 68 -16.00 8.95 34.94
N ILE A 69 -15.95 7.61 35.11
CA ILE A 69 -16.87 6.76 35.91
C ILE A 69 -16.11 6.27 37.14
#